data_AF-A0A6B3LDG7-F1
#
_entry.id   AF-A0A6B3LDG7-F1
#
_cell.length_a   1.000
_cell.length_b   1.000
_cell.length_c   1.000
_cell.angle_alpha   90.00
_cell.angle_beta   90.00
_cell.angle_gamma   90.00
#
_symmetry.space_group_name_H-M   'P 1'
#
loop_
_entity.id
_entity.type
_entity.pdbx_description
1 polymer ?
#
loop_
_entity_poly.entity_id
_entity_poly.type
_entity_poly.pdbx_seq_one_letter_code
_entity_poly.pdbx_strand_id
1 'polypeptide(L)'
;MKLAKKMILAAAVLPLTLGTTAALAYGGHGWDKEGDGHCGDRGERGIWKQLDLTAEQQAQLKEMREAGREEMRANRGQNHDAMKALHAQERALVLAADFDQAAAENLAKQMVDQQVTHRVNMMEKRHQMMSILTAEQKAKLQTLQQEKMAECMQDGKHGKGKKHANQ
;
A
#
# COMPACT_ATOMS: atom_id res chain seq x y z
N MET A 1 40.18 -58.58 -27.65
CA MET A 1 40.03 -57.20 -28.16
C MET A 1 38.70 -57.08 -28.90
N LYS A 2 37.72 -56.37 -28.35
CA LYS A 2 36.50 -55.97 -29.06
C LYS A 2 36.35 -54.47 -28.85
N LEU A 3 36.86 -53.70 -29.82
CA LEU A 3 36.89 -52.25 -29.78
C LEU A 3 35.49 -51.68 -30.05
N ALA A 4 35.16 -50.67 -29.26
CA ALA A 4 33.87 -50.06 -29.07
C ALA A 4 33.32 -49.42 -30.36
N LYS A 5 32.02 -49.63 -30.58
CA LYS A 5 31.21 -49.01 -31.64
C LYS A 5 30.65 -47.68 -31.12
N LYS A 6 30.94 -46.62 -31.87
CA LYS A 6 30.06 -45.49 -32.23
C LYS A 6 29.52 -44.62 -31.08
N MET A 7 30.15 -43.46 -30.95
CA MET A 7 29.61 -42.23 -30.36
C MET A 7 28.23 -41.91 -30.95
N ILE A 8 27.21 -41.84 -30.08
CA ILE A 8 25.93 -41.19 -30.37
C ILE A 8 25.65 -40.23 -29.22
N LEU A 9 25.66 -38.93 -29.53
CA LEU A 9 25.03 -37.89 -28.73
C LEU A 9 23.56 -38.24 -28.53
N ALA A 10 23.11 -38.28 -27.27
CA ALA A 10 21.71 -38.16 -26.93
C ALA A 10 21.59 -37.27 -25.69
N ALA A 11 21.15 -36.03 -25.94
CA ALA A 11 20.75 -35.09 -24.91
C ALA A 11 19.55 -35.66 -24.13
N ALA A 12 19.76 -35.95 -22.84
CA ALA A 12 18.70 -36.37 -21.94
C ALA A 12 18.37 -35.21 -20.97
N VAL A 13 17.31 -34.51 -21.34
CA VAL A 13 16.41 -33.64 -20.57
C VAL A 13 16.62 -33.67 -19.05
N LEU A 14 17.07 -32.53 -18.50
CA LEU A 14 16.99 -32.24 -17.06
C LEU A 14 15.52 -31.96 -16.65
N PRO A 15 15.05 -32.47 -15.50
CA PRO A 15 13.67 -32.32 -15.08
C PRO A 15 13.39 -30.87 -14.65
N LEU A 16 12.43 -30.23 -15.33
CA LEU A 16 11.85 -28.95 -14.91
C LEU A 16 10.99 -29.18 -13.66
N THR A 17 11.55 -28.97 -12.47
CA THR A 17 10.77 -28.87 -11.23
C THR A 17 10.15 -27.49 -11.14
N LEU A 18 8.96 -27.32 -11.71
CA LEU A 18 8.12 -26.15 -11.44
C LEU A 18 7.37 -26.36 -10.13
N GLY A 19 8.05 -26.04 -9.02
CA GLY A 19 7.40 -25.83 -7.73
C GLY A 19 6.59 -24.53 -7.77
N THR A 20 5.29 -24.63 -8.05
CA THR A 20 4.36 -23.51 -7.91
C THR A 20 3.70 -23.58 -6.53
N THR A 21 4.44 -23.18 -5.50
CA THR A 21 3.84 -22.77 -4.22
C THR A 21 3.89 -21.26 -4.12
N ALA A 22 2.81 -20.60 -4.55
CA ALA A 22 2.35 -19.34 -3.97
C ALA A 22 0.98 -19.02 -4.57
N ALA A 23 -0.07 -19.54 -3.93
CA ALA A 23 -1.34 -18.83 -3.92
C ALA A 23 -1.13 -17.54 -3.11
N LEU A 24 -0.53 -16.53 -3.72
CA LEU A 24 -0.70 -15.16 -3.24
C LEU A 24 -2.12 -14.77 -3.65
N ALA A 25 -3.05 -14.96 -2.72
CA ALA A 25 -4.37 -14.38 -2.78
C ALA A 25 -4.23 -12.85 -2.77
N TYR A 26 -3.98 -12.27 -3.96
CA TYR A 26 -4.17 -10.86 -4.23
C TYR A 26 -5.69 -10.61 -4.22
N GLY A 27 -6.21 -10.34 -3.03
CA GLY A 27 -7.65 -10.23 -2.79
C GLY A 27 -7.97 -9.75 -1.37
N GLY A 28 -7.10 -8.94 -0.79
CA GLY A 28 -7.45 -8.15 0.39
C GLY A 28 -8.13 -6.87 -0.08
N HIS A 29 -9.43 -6.74 0.20
CA HIS A 29 -10.14 -5.47 0.07
C HIS A 29 -9.27 -4.32 0.59
N GLY A 30 -9.09 -3.31 -0.26
CA GLY A 30 -8.09 -2.26 -0.12
C GLY A 30 -8.03 -1.63 1.27
N TRP A 31 -6.83 -1.69 1.84
CA TRP A 31 -6.38 -0.79 2.88
C TRP A 31 -6.17 0.65 2.34
N ASP A 32 -6.36 0.86 1.03
CA ASP A 32 -6.20 2.14 0.32
C ASP A 32 -7.51 2.93 0.16
N LYS A 33 -8.65 2.39 0.63
CA LYS A 33 -9.80 3.26 0.90
C LYS A 33 -9.64 3.78 2.32
N GLU A 34 -8.87 4.87 2.45
CA GLU A 34 -8.93 5.78 3.59
C GLU A 34 -10.36 6.32 3.70
N GLY A 35 -11.24 5.48 4.24
CA GLY A 35 -12.59 5.85 4.60
C GLY A 35 -12.47 6.81 5.76
N ASP A 36 -12.91 8.04 5.55
CA ASP A 36 -13.10 9.12 6.53
C ASP A 36 -14.10 8.78 7.67
N GLY A 37 -14.39 7.49 7.87
CA GLY A 37 -15.15 6.94 8.98
C GLY A 37 -14.29 6.55 10.18
N HIS A 38 -14.97 6.03 11.21
CA HIS A 38 -14.37 5.57 12.46
C HIS A 38 -13.20 4.59 12.24
N CYS A 39 -13.25 3.77 11.19
CA CYS A 39 -12.27 2.73 10.90
C CYS A 39 -11.05 3.15 10.06
N GLY A 40 -11.02 4.37 9.51
CA GLY A 40 -9.85 4.89 8.79
C GLY A 40 -9.09 5.95 9.58
N ASP A 41 -8.48 6.90 8.86
CA ASP A 41 -7.61 7.97 9.37
C ASP A 41 -8.19 8.77 10.54
N ARG A 42 -9.51 9.01 10.54
CA ARG A 42 -10.16 9.76 11.64
C ARG A 42 -10.01 9.04 12.96
N GLY A 43 -10.13 7.72 12.94
CA GLY A 43 -10.02 6.96 14.17
C GLY A 43 -8.57 6.68 14.56
N GLU A 44 -7.61 6.59 13.62
CA GLU A 44 -6.18 6.64 13.98
C GLU A 44 -5.86 7.95 14.72
N ARG A 45 -6.33 9.10 14.20
CA ARG A 45 -6.20 10.40 14.91
C ARG A 45 -6.82 10.40 16.30
N GLY A 46 -7.90 9.64 16.51
CA GLY A 46 -8.52 9.46 17.81
C GLY A 46 -7.62 8.73 18.80
N ILE A 47 -6.92 7.68 18.35
CA ILE A 47 -5.98 6.90 19.18
C ILE A 47 -4.82 7.78 19.68
N TRP A 48 -4.21 8.58 18.79
CA TRP A 48 -3.08 9.44 19.16
C TRP A 48 -3.41 10.44 20.27
N LYS A 49 -4.67 10.88 20.38
CA LYS A 49 -5.12 11.77 21.47
C LYS A 49 -5.20 11.09 22.83
N GLN A 50 -5.23 9.75 22.87
CA GLN A 50 -5.34 8.95 24.09
C GLN A 50 -3.99 8.53 24.66
N LEU A 51 -2.87 8.90 24.03
CA LEU A 51 -1.51 8.49 24.43
C LEU A 51 -0.88 9.38 25.52
N ASP A 52 -1.66 10.29 26.13
CA ASP A 52 -1.19 11.19 27.19
C ASP A 52 0.15 11.87 26.83
N LEU A 53 0.19 12.45 25.63
CA LEU A 53 1.41 13.04 25.07
C LEU A 53 1.84 14.27 25.88
N THR A 54 3.13 14.40 26.19
CA THR A 54 3.68 15.59 26.84
C THR A 54 3.57 16.82 25.93
N ALA A 55 3.66 18.02 26.51
CA ALA A 55 3.63 19.26 25.73
C ALA A 55 4.74 19.31 24.66
N GLU A 56 5.94 18.80 24.98
CA GLU A 56 7.07 18.72 24.06
C GLU A 56 6.78 17.76 22.89
N GLN A 57 6.25 16.57 23.18
CA GLN A 57 5.88 15.59 22.15
C GLN A 57 4.79 16.14 21.22
N GLN A 58 3.80 16.85 21.78
CA GLN A 58 2.74 17.49 21.00
C GLN A 58 3.30 18.60 20.08
N ALA A 59 4.25 19.39 20.56
CA ALA A 59 4.90 20.43 19.77
C ALA A 59 5.68 19.82 18.59
N GLN A 60 6.49 18.78 18.83
CA GLN A 60 7.23 18.08 17.77
C GLN A 60 6.29 17.46 16.72
N LEU A 61 5.21 16.81 17.17
CA LEU A 61 4.21 16.25 16.26
C LEU A 61 3.45 17.32 15.46
N LYS A 62 3.31 18.53 15.99
CA LYS A 62 2.71 19.65 15.27
C LYS A 62 3.65 20.17 14.20
N GLU A 63 4.92 20.38 14.54
CA GLU A 63 5.96 20.83 13.60
C GLU A 63 6.10 19.87 12.42
N MET A 64 6.21 18.56 12.67
CA MET A 64 6.28 17.56 11.60
C MET A 64 5.04 17.57 10.69
N ARG A 65 3.84 17.81 11.25
CA ARG A 65 2.61 17.92 10.45
C ARG A 65 2.59 19.19 9.61
N GLU A 66 3.11 20.30 10.12
CA GLU A 66 3.19 21.55 9.39
C GLU A 66 4.20 21.44 8.24
N ALA A 67 5.39 20.92 8.51
CA ALA A 67 6.39 20.64 7.49
C ALA A 67 5.84 19.70 6.39
N GLY A 68 5.16 18.61 6.78
CA GLY A 68 4.54 17.71 5.81
C GLY A 68 3.41 18.36 4.99
N ARG A 69 2.66 19.31 5.56
CA ARG A 69 1.65 20.08 4.81
C ARG A 69 2.30 21.03 3.82
N GLU A 70 3.40 21.66 4.18
CA GLU A 70 4.15 22.56 3.29
C GLU A 70 4.76 21.79 2.12
N GLU A 71 5.39 20.65 2.38
CA GLU A 71 5.90 19.73 1.36
C GLU A 71 4.78 19.31 0.39
N MET A 72 3.62 18.91 0.92
CA MET A 72 2.47 18.53 0.11
C MET A 72 1.94 19.70 -0.73
N ARG A 73 1.89 20.92 -0.18
CA ARG A 73 1.46 22.11 -0.91
C ARG A 73 2.42 22.46 -2.04
N ALA A 74 3.73 22.40 -1.78
CA ALA A 74 4.77 22.66 -2.78
C ALA A 74 4.67 21.68 -3.96
N ASN A 75 4.41 20.41 -3.66
CA ASN A 75 4.39 19.34 -4.67
C ASN A 75 3.00 19.08 -5.29
N ARG A 76 1.95 19.78 -4.84
CA ARG A 76 0.56 19.49 -5.25
C ARG A 76 0.36 19.59 -6.76
N GLY A 77 0.91 20.62 -7.40
CA GLY A 77 0.80 20.82 -8.84
C GLY A 77 1.50 19.71 -9.63
N GLN A 78 2.75 19.43 -9.27
CA GLN A 78 3.55 18.39 -9.92
C GLN A 78 2.92 17.00 -9.81
N ASN A 79 2.43 16.64 -8.61
CA ASN A 79 1.75 15.36 -8.40
C ASN A 79 0.47 15.24 -9.22
N HIS A 80 -0.32 16.32 -9.29
CA HIS A 80 -1.53 16.35 -10.09
C HIS A 80 -1.23 16.16 -11.59
N ASP A 81 -0.22 16.85 -12.11
CA ASP A 81 0.14 16.78 -13.52
C ASP A 81 0.72 15.41 -13.89
N ALA A 82 1.54 14.82 -13.01
CA ALA A 82 2.05 13.46 -13.17
C ALA A 82 0.91 12.42 -13.25
N MET A 83 -0.08 12.49 -12.35
CA MET A 83 -1.24 11.59 -12.36
C MET A 83 -2.10 11.80 -13.61
N LYS A 84 -2.30 13.06 -14.03
CA LYS A 84 -3.04 13.36 -15.26
C LYS A 84 -2.35 12.78 -16.50
N ALA A 85 -1.02 12.83 -16.55
CA ALA A 85 -0.23 12.27 -17.64
C ALA A 85 -0.33 10.74 -17.70
N LEU A 86 -0.23 10.05 -16.55
CA LEU A 86 -0.41 8.59 -16.49
C LEU A 86 -1.80 8.17 -16.96
N HIS A 87 -2.85 8.85 -16.50
CA HIS A 87 -4.21 8.56 -16.96
C HIS A 87 -4.43 8.88 -18.44
N ALA A 88 -3.73 9.87 -18.99
CA ALA A 88 -3.81 10.15 -20.43
C ALA A 88 -3.15 9.04 -21.25
N GLN A 89 -1.99 8.53 -20.81
CA GLN A 89 -1.31 7.40 -21.44
C GLN A 89 -2.16 6.13 -21.37
N GLU A 90 -2.75 5.84 -20.21
CA GLU A 90 -3.66 4.70 -20.03
C GLU A 90 -4.84 4.77 -21.00
N ARG A 91 -5.51 5.93 -21.07
CA ARG A 91 -6.62 6.14 -22.01
C ARG A 91 -6.19 5.94 -23.45
N ALA A 92 -5.01 6.43 -23.84
CA ALA A 92 -4.51 6.28 -25.20
C ALA A 92 -4.26 4.80 -25.55
N LEU A 93 -3.69 4.02 -24.63
CA LEU A 93 -3.45 2.58 -24.84
C LEU A 93 -4.74 1.77 -24.95
N VAL A 94 -5.74 2.07 -24.11
CA VAL A 94 -7.02 1.33 -24.09
C VAL A 94 -7.90 1.68 -25.30
N LEU A 95 -7.78 2.89 -25.84
CA LEU A 95 -8.55 3.35 -27.01
C LEU A 95 -7.84 3.11 -28.35
N ALA A 96 -6.61 2.59 -28.34
CA ALA A 96 -5.87 2.28 -29.56
C ALA A 96 -6.58 1.17 -30.38
N ALA A 97 -6.38 1.18 -31.70
CA ALA A 97 -6.95 0.17 -32.58
C ALA A 97 -6.41 -1.24 -32.28
N ASP A 98 -5.13 -1.33 -31.91
CA ASP A 98 -4.45 -2.54 -31.46
C ASP A 98 -3.87 -2.32 -30.07
N PHE A 99 -3.91 -3.36 -29.23
CA PHE A 99 -3.39 -3.29 -27.87
C PHE A 99 -1.87 -3.50 -27.85
N ASP A 100 -1.13 -2.45 -27.47
CA ASP A 100 0.31 -2.54 -27.22
C ASP A 100 0.56 -3.05 -25.80
N GLN A 101 0.76 -4.36 -25.68
CA GLN A 101 1.05 -5.01 -24.40
C GLN A 101 2.34 -4.50 -23.76
N ALA A 102 3.39 -4.24 -24.54
CA ALA A 102 4.67 -3.81 -24.00
C ALA A 102 4.57 -2.39 -23.40
N ALA A 103 3.84 -1.49 -24.08
CA ALA A 103 3.56 -0.17 -23.54
C ALA A 103 2.67 -0.22 -22.29
N ALA A 104 1.66 -1.08 -22.27
CA ALA A 104 0.81 -1.27 -21.09
C ALA A 104 1.59 -1.80 -19.88
N GLU A 105 2.47 -2.78 -20.07
CA GLU A 105 3.34 -3.29 -19.01
C GLU A 105 4.28 -2.22 -18.46
N ASN A 106 4.84 -1.38 -19.33
CA ASN A 106 5.71 -0.28 -18.93
C ASN A 106 4.96 0.80 -18.15
N LEU A 107 3.74 1.15 -18.57
CA LEU A 107 2.89 2.09 -17.85
C LEU A 107 2.52 1.54 -16.47
N ALA A 108 2.15 0.27 -16.38
CA ALA A 108 1.82 -0.38 -15.12
C ALA A 108 3.01 -0.39 -14.14
N LYS A 109 4.24 -0.65 -14.62
CA LYS A 109 5.46 -0.57 -13.80
C LYS A 109 5.66 0.84 -13.24
N GLN A 110 5.51 1.89 -14.05
CA GLN A 110 5.63 3.27 -13.58
C GLN A 110 4.62 3.60 -12.47
N MET A 111 3.37 3.14 -12.61
CA MET A 111 2.34 3.34 -11.58
C MET A 111 2.68 2.59 -10.29
N VAL A 112 3.18 1.35 -10.40
CA VAL A 112 3.63 0.57 -9.24
C VAL A 112 4.81 1.24 -8.55
N ASP A 113 5.81 1.71 -9.30
CA ASP A 113 6.98 2.38 -8.73
C ASP A 113 6.58 3.64 -7.95
N GLN A 114 5.67 4.46 -8.50
CA GLN A 114 5.13 5.62 -7.78
C GLN A 114 4.41 5.21 -6.49
N GLN A 115 3.59 4.16 -6.54
CA GLN A 115 2.90 3.65 -5.36
C GLN A 115 3.88 3.14 -4.30
N VAL A 116 4.95 2.45 -4.70
CA VAL A 116 6.01 1.98 -3.80
C VAL A 116 6.71 3.16 -3.14
N THR A 117 7.15 4.16 -3.91
CA THR A 117 7.78 5.36 -3.36
C THR A 117 6.87 6.07 -2.37
N HIS A 118 5.60 6.26 -2.71
CA HIS A 118 4.63 6.87 -1.82
C HIS A 118 4.46 6.07 -0.52
N ARG A 119 4.32 4.75 -0.63
CA ARG A 119 4.15 3.86 0.52
C ARG A 119 5.35 3.89 1.46
N VAL A 120 6.56 3.90 0.92
CA VAL A 120 7.80 4.00 1.70
C VAL A 120 7.88 5.35 2.43
N ASN A 121 7.59 6.46 1.75
CA ASN A 121 7.55 7.80 2.38
C ASN A 121 6.54 7.85 3.54
N MET A 122 5.35 7.25 3.36
CA MET A 122 4.34 7.17 4.43
C MET A 122 4.81 6.31 5.61
N MET A 123 5.52 5.20 5.36
CA MET A 123 6.11 4.38 6.42
C MET A 123 7.20 5.14 7.19
N GLU A 124 8.05 5.89 6.48
CA GLU A 124 9.09 6.72 7.09
C GLU A 124 8.49 7.81 7.99
N LYS A 125 7.49 8.55 7.50
CA LYS A 125 6.76 9.55 8.31
C LYS A 125 6.10 8.93 9.53
N ARG A 126 5.47 7.76 9.39
CA ARG A 126 4.90 7.01 10.52
C ARG A 126 5.99 6.63 11.52
N HIS A 127 7.13 6.14 11.06
CA HIS A 127 8.27 5.81 11.92
C HIS A 127 8.79 7.03 12.70
N GLN A 128 8.96 8.17 12.05
CA GLN A 128 9.37 9.44 12.70
C GLN A 128 8.37 9.89 13.77
N MET A 129 7.06 9.75 13.52
CA MET A 129 6.06 10.01 14.55
C MET A 129 6.18 9.04 15.74
N MET A 130 6.47 7.76 15.48
CA MET A 130 6.64 6.76 16.55
C MET A 130 7.90 7.00 17.37
N SER A 131 8.97 7.57 16.82
CA SER A 131 10.20 7.80 17.57
C SER A 131 10.06 8.82 18.70
N ILE A 132 9.01 9.64 18.68
CA ILE A 132 8.70 10.61 19.74
C ILE A 132 8.10 9.94 20.99
N LEU A 133 7.45 8.78 20.80
CA LEU A 133 6.75 8.09 21.87
C LEU A 133 7.70 7.32 22.78
N THR A 134 7.38 7.28 24.08
CA THR A 134 8.03 6.40 25.04
C THR A 134 7.65 4.93 24.77
N ALA A 135 8.41 3.99 25.35
CA ALA A 135 8.09 2.57 25.24
C ALA A 135 6.68 2.23 25.75
N GLU A 136 6.27 2.85 26.86
CA GLU A 136 4.94 2.66 27.45
C GLU A 136 3.83 3.22 26.54
N GLN A 137 4.05 4.40 25.93
CA GLN A 137 3.10 4.97 24.98
C GLN A 137 2.97 4.13 23.70
N LYS A 138 4.06 3.53 23.22
CA LYS A 138 4.03 2.60 22.07
C LYS A 138 3.23 1.34 22.38
N ALA A 139 3.39 0.78 23.58
CA ALA A 139 2.60 -0.37 24.02
C ALA A 139 1.11 -0.01 24.10
N LYS A 140 0.77 1.14 24.70
CA LYS A 140 -0.61 1.64 24.77
C LYS A 140 -1.21 1.86 23.37
N LEU A 141 -0.43 2.44 22.45
CA LEU A 141 -0.83 2.63 21.07
C LEU A 141 -1.20 1.30 20.39
N GLN A 142 -0.37 0.27 20.55
CA GLN A 142 -0.60 -1.03 19.94
C GLN A 142 -1.91 -1.66 20.46
N THR A 143 -2.18 -1.58 21.75
CA THR A 143 -3.44 -2.05 22.35
C THR A 143 -4.65 -1.31 21.77
N LEU A 144 -4.62 0.02 21.77
CA LEU A 144 -5.72 0.84 21.24
C LEU A 144 -5.95 0.60 19.74
N GLN A 145 -4.89 0.34 18.97
CA GLN A 145 -4.99 -0.05 17.56
C GLN A 145 -5.68 -1.41 17.41
N GLN A 146 -5.34 -2.40 18.23
CA GLN A 146 -5.96 -3.73 18.18
C GLN A 146 -7.43 -3.69 18.57
N GLU A 147 -7.78 -2.97 19.64
CA GLU A 147 -9.16 -2.76 20.09
C GLU A 147 -10.00 -2.13 18.99
N LYS A 148 -9.50 -1.03 18.42
CA LYS A 148 -10.18 -0.34 17.33
C LYS A 148 -10.33 -1.20 16.08
N MET A 149 -9.31 -1.99 15.74
CA MET A 149 -9.39 -2.95 14.63
C MET A 149 -10.46 -4.01 14.91
N ALA A 150 -10.57 -4.50 16.15
CA ALA A 150 -11.60 -5.47 16.54
C ALA A 150 -13.02 -4.86 16.49
N GLU A 151 -13.20 -3.63 16.93
CA GLU A 151 -14.46 -2.87 16.81
C GLU A 151 -14.85 -2.72 15.33
N CYS A 152 -13.90 -2.30 14.49
CA CYS A 152 -14.13 -2.16 13.06
C CYS A 152 -14.50 -3.46 12.35
N MET A 153 -13.91 -4.59 12.77
CA MET A 153 -14.25 -5.91 12.26
C MET A 153 -15.65 -6.36 12.72
N GLN A 154 -16.13 -5.90 13.86
CA GLN A 154 -17.49 -6.15 14.34
C GLN A 154 -18.50 -5.27 13.60
N ASP A 155 -18.24 -3.97 13.49
CA ASP A 155 -19.09 -3.02 12.76
C ASP A 155 -19.19 -3.36 11.27
N GLY A 156 -18.09 -3.80 10.65
CA GLY A 156 -18.07 -4.27 9.26
C GLY A 156 -18.91 -5.52 9.03
N LYS A 157 -19.07 -6.39 10.04
CA LYS A 157 -20.00 -7.53 10.01
C LYS A 157 -21.47 -7.07 10.12
N HIS A 158 -21.74 -5.97 10.83
CA HIS A 158 -23.07 -5.38 10.96
C HIS A 158 -23.45 -4.44 9.79
N GLY A 159 -22.48 -3.98 9.00
CA GLY A 159 -22.66 -2.99 7.92
C GLY A 159 -23.13 -3.54 6.56
N LYS A 160 -23.14 -4.86 6.34
CA LYS A 160 -23.63 -5.46 5.07
C LYS A 160 -25.16 -5.53 4.92
N GLY A 161 -25.93 -4.79 5.74
CA GLY A 161 -27.39 -4.90 5.77
C GLY A 161 -28.20 -3.61 5.78
N LYS A 162 -27.59 -2.41 5.78
CA LYS A 162 -28.36 -1.17 5.85
C LYS A 162 -27.75 -0.08 4.98
N LYS A 163 -28.26 0.03 3.75
CA LYS A 163 -28.50 1.29 3.01
C LYS A 163 -28.95 0.96 1.58
N HIS A 164 -30.24 0.63 1.43
CA HIS A 164 -31.09 1.00 0.29
C HIS A 164 -32.55 0.76 0.72
N ALA A 165 -33.03 1.61 1.63
CA ALA A 165 -34.46 1.84 1.82
C ALA A 165 -34.61 3.35 2.10
N ASN A 166 -35.47 3.98 1.32
CA ASN A 166 -35.72 5.43 1.21
C ASN A 166 -34.66 6.26 0.48
N GLN A 167 -34.81 6.37 -0.83
CA GLN A 167 -35.61 7.45 -1.44
C GLN A 167 -35.98 7.09 -2.88
#